data_AF-A0A7S3LKN3-F1
#
_entry.id   AF-A0A7S3LKN3-F1
#
_cell.length_a   1.000
_cell.length_b   1.000
_cell.length_c   1.000
_cell.angle_alpha   90.00
_cell.angle_beta   90.00
_cell.angle_gamma   90.00
#
_symmetry.space_group_name_H-M   'P 1'
#
loop_
_entity.id
_entity.type
_entity.pdbx_description
1 polymer ?
#
loop_
_entity_poly.entity_id
_entity_poly.type
_entity_poly.pdbx_seq_one_letter_code
_entity_poly.pdbx_strand_id
1 'polypeptide(L)'
;MLNLVPKVGADLSLFKINVSGQRVKLREINEQHCNPGFQHIWQCVDVSDYEGKGEDEPLPDVFNNLGEAEYIVSVFQYMIILGYKPQHISIITPFNGQKHLIVDIMRKRCMDIGLPMPGQILTFDAAQGMQNEFVLVSLVRTNGVDGYLADSRNVNRIMSHARRGLYVFGCKDNFLKNSYSKIWTQLWKSSPGLKLDLCFGEQLWRNDPKFVHRRVLSPHDKDRLHNVSSVNDMLSITEVLLRLVR
;
A
#
# COMPACT_ATOMS: atom_id res chain seq x y z
N MET A 1 -37.10 25.94 -6.30
CA MET A 1 -35.83 25.68 -7.00
C MET A 1 -34.85 25.09 -6.01
N LEU A 2 -34.18 24.02 -6.44
CA LEU A 2 -33.12 23.32 -5.71
C LEU A 2 -32.00 24.27 -5.26
N ASN A 3 -31.40 24.00 -4.10
CA ASN A 3 -30.04 23.45 -4.04
C ASN A 3 -29.75 22.95 -2.62
N LEU A 4 -29.92 21.64 -2.46
CA LEU A 4 -29.39 20.88 -1.34
C LEU A 4 -27.87 20.94 -1.42
N VAL A 5 -27.25 21.73 -0.54
CA VAL A 5 -25.82 21.59 -0.24
C VAL A 5 -25.61 20.15 0.24
N PRO A 6 -24.71 19.35 -0.37
CA PRO A 6 -24.45 18.01 0.13
C PRO A 6 -23.83 18.15 1.51
N LYS A 7 -24.59 17.79 2.55
CA LYS A 7 -24.03 17.47 3.86
C LYS A 7 -23.10 16.28 3.64
N VAL A 8 -21.79 16.54 3.63
CA VAL A 8 -20.75 15.52 3.69
C VAL A 8 -20.91 14.83 5.04
N GLY A 9 -21.75 13.80 5.08
CA GLY A 9 -21.85 12.87 6.19
C GLY A 9 -20.66 11.93 6.13
N ALA A 10 -19.53 12.36 6.69
CA ALA A 10 -18.40 11.49 6.94
C ALA A 10 -18.64 10.80 8.30
N ASP A 11 -19.24 9.61 8.27
CA ASP A 11 -19.18 8.70 9.40
C ASP A 11 -17.87 7.89 9.29
N LEU A 12 -16.81 8.46 9.86
CA LEU A 12 -15.45 7.90 9.85
C LEU A 12 -15.18 7.19 11.18
N SER A 13 -15.76 6.01 11.36
CA SER A 13 -15.27 5.04 12.34
C SER A 13 -13.92 4.49 11.88
N LEU A 14 -12.87 5.27 12.15
CA LEU A 14 -11.44 5.09 11.88
C LEU A 14 -11.02 3.61 11.94
N PHE A 15 -10.85 3.04 10.74
CA PHE A 15 -10.54 1.64 10.44
C PHE A 15 -11.28 0.54 11.22
N LYS A 16 -12.60 0.65 11.28
CA LYS A 16 -13.45 -0.52 11.46
C LYS A 16 -14.04 -0.88 10.11
N ILE A 17 -13.38 -1.73 9.33
CA ILE A 17 -14.11 -2.40 8.25
C ILE A 17 -15.01 -3.42 8.96
N ASN A 18 -16.31 -3.12 9.04
CA ASN A 18 -17.28 -4.04 9.61
C ASN A 18 -17.56 -5.13 8.57
N VAL A 19 -16.76 -6.20 8.61
CA VAL A 19 -16.86 -7.30 7.65
C VAL A 19 -17.78 -8.37 8.21
N SER A 20 -19.03 -8.42 7.77
CA SER A 20 -19.99 -9.47 8.17
C SER A 20 -20.12 -9.67 9.69
N GLY A 21 -20.08 -8.60 10.49
CA GLY A 21 -20.14 -8.67 11.96
C GLY A 21 -18.81 -9.04 12.64
N GLN A 22 -17.74 -9.32 11.89
CA GLN A 22 -16.38 -9.41 12.40
C GLN A 22 -15.71 -8.03 12.36
N ARG A 23 -15.27 -7.58 13.54
CA ARG A 23 -14.54 -6.31 13.72
C ARG A 23 -13.08 -6.50 13.31
N VAL A 24 -12.69 -5.99 12.15
CA VAL A 24 -11.27 -5.74 11.86
C VAL A 24 -10.87 -4.51 12.67
N LYS A 25 -10.12 -4.69 13.76
CA LYS A 25 -9.60 -3.58 14.56
C LYS A 25 -8.31 -3.09 13.92
N LEU A 26 -8.37 -2.01 13.15
CA LEU A 26 -7.20 -1.15 13.01
C LEU A 26 -7.45 0.01 13.96
N ARG A 27 -6.43 0.35 14.76
CA ARG A 27 -6.58 1.32 15.84
C ARG A 27 -7.13 2.63 15.30
N GLU A 28 -7.80 3.39 16.16
CA GLU A 28 -8.25 4.76 15.89
C GLU A 28 -7.06 5.58 15.35
N ILE A 29 -6.95 5.69 14.03
CA ILE A 29 -6.01 6.61 13.41
C ILE A 29 -6.65 7.97 13.58
N ASN A 30 -6.30 8.68 14.64
CA ASN A 30 -6.79 10.02 14.94
C ASN A 30 -6.80 10.85 13.63
N GLU A 31 -7.97 11.38 13.23
CA GLU A 31 -8.28 12.11 11.98
C GLU A 31 -7.39 13.34 11.71
N GLN A 32 -6.48 13.63 12.64
CA GLN A 32 -5.42 14.62 12.55
C GLN A 32 -4.19 14.13 11.76
N HIS A 33 -4.08 12.82 11.44
CA HIS A 33 -2.92 12.27 10.74
C HIS A 33 -3.20 12.08 9.24
N CYS A 34 -2.48 12.80 8.40
CA CYS A 34 -2.36 12.49 6.97
C CYS A 34 -1.03 11.78 6.71
N ASN A 35 -0.94 11.07 5.58
CA ASN A 35 0.30 10.47 5.10
C ASN A 35 0.83 11.33 3.95
N PRO A 36 1.82 12.23 4.19
CA PRO A 36 2.31 13.12 3.15
C PRO A 36 2.66 12.39 1.86
N GLY A 37 2.17 12.89 0.73
CA GLY A 37 2.37 12.27 -0.57
C GLY A 37 1.29 11.27 -0.97
N PHE A 38 0.39 10.89 -0.06
CA PHE A 38 -0.69 9.95 -0.32
C PHE A 38 -2.03 10.61 -0.02
N GLN A 39 -2.97 10.49 -0.96
CA GLN A 39 -4.32 11.01 -0.78
C GLN A 39 -5.09 10.26 0.31
N HIS A 40 -4.79 8.97 0.48
CA HIS A 40 -5.47 8.09 1.42
C HIS A 40 -4.48 7.45 2.39
N ILE A 41 -4.89 7.34 3.65
CA ILE A 41 -4.09 6.66 4.68
C ILE A 41 -4.04 5.14 4.47
N TRP A 42 -4.96 4.60 3.68
CA TRP A 42 -4.92 3.21 3.25
C TRP A 42 -5.53 3.06 1.86
N GLN A 43 -5.05 2.06 1.12
CA GLN A 43 -5.57 1.77 -0.22
C GLN A 43 -5.24 0.34 -0.65
N CYS A 44 -6.18 -0.29 -1.35
CA CYS A 44 -5.88 -1.44 -2.21
C CYS A 44 -5.52 -0.94 -3.60
N VAL A 45 -4.38 -1.38 -4.12
CA VAL A 45 -3.84 -1.00 -5.42
C VAL A 45 -3.91 -2.23 -6.31
N ASP A 46 -4.73 -2.14 -7.35
CA ASP A 46 -4.83 -3.12 -8.41
C ASP A 46 -3.55 -3.11 -9.23
N VAL A 47 -2.86 -4.25 -9.24
CA VAL A 47 -1.69 -4.49 -10.07
C VAL A 47 -2.09 -5.48 -11.15
N SER A 48 -2.30 -4.94 -12.35
CA SER A 48 -2.49 -5.73 -13.57
C SER A 48 -1.18 -6.39 -14.00
N ASP A 49 -1.26 -7.31 -14.96
CA ASP A 49 -0.09 -7.99 -15.54
C ASP A 49 0.99 -6.98 -15.95
N TYR A 50 2.20 -7.25 -15.49
CA TYR A 50 3.38 -6.46 -15.78
C TYR A 50 4.28 -7.23 -16.74
N GLU A 51 4.70 -6.58 -17.84
CA GLU A 51 5.42 -7.24 -18.93
C GLU A 51 4.68 -8.49 -19.47
N GLY A 52 3.34 -8.43 -19.47
CA GLY A 52 2.47 -9.51 -19.94
C GLY A 52 2.38 -10.71 -18.99
N LYS A 53 2.83 -10.57 -17.73
CA LYS A 53 2.80 -11.62 -16.71
C LYS A 53 2.21 -11.13 -15.40
N GLY A 54 1.39 -11.97 -14.78
CA GLY A 54 0.87 -11.80 -13.41
C GLY A 54 1.79 -12.47 -12.39
N GLU A 55 1.29 -13.54 -11.75
CA GLU A 55 2.11 -14.38 -10.87
C GLU A 55 3.06 -15.29 -11.67
N ASP A 56 4.22 -15.60 -11.09
CA ASP A 56 5.17 -16.59 -11.60
C ASP A 56 5.48 -17.62 -10.51
N GLU A 57 5.77 -18.85 -10.95
CA GLU A 57 6.08 -19.99 -10.09
C GLU A 57 7.38 -20.66 -10.59
N PRO A 58 8.55 -20.07 -10.30
CA PRO A 58 9.84 -20.60 -10.77
C PRO A 58 10.17 -22.00 -10.23
N LEU A 59 9.63 -22.37 -9.07
CA LEU A 59 9.74 -23.69 -8.47
C LEU A 59 8.37 -24.06 -7.86
N PRO A 60 8.05 -25.37 -7.74
CA PRO A 60 6.79 -25.81 -7.13
C PRO A 60 6.55 -25.15 -5.77
N ASP A 61 5.35 -24.55 -5.60
CA ASP A 61 4.89 -23.81 -4.42
C ASP A 61 5.70 -22.54 -4.07
N VAL A 62 6.56 -22.07 -4.98
CA VAL A 62 7.35 -20.84 -4.81
C VAL A 62 6.78 -19.75 -5.70
N PHE A 63 5.84 -18.97 -5.16
CA PHE A 63 5.19 -17.90 -5.91
C PHE A 63 5.89 -16.54 -5.76
N ASN A 64 5.92 -15.79 -6.86
CA ASN A 64 6.31 -14.39 -6.89
C ASN A 64 5.48 -13.61 -7.94
N ASN A 65 5.58 -12.29 -7.91
CA ASN A 65 4.92 -11.39 -8.84
C ASN A 65 5.81 -10.15 -9.04
N LEU A 66 6.43 -10.07 -10.22
CA LEU A 66 7.38 -9.00 -10.56
C LEU A 66 6.72 -7.62 -10.57
N GLY A 67 5.50 -7.51 -11.10
CA GLY A 67 4.76 -6.25 -11.15
C GLY A 67 4.49 -5.67 -9.77
N GLU A 68 4.00 -6.50 -8.84
CA GLU A 68 3.78 -6.09 -7.45
C GLU A 68 5.09 -5.70 -6.75
N ALA A 69 6.17 -6.47 -6.98
CA ALA A 69 7.46 -6.21 -6.35
C ALA A 69 8.07 -4.88 -6.82
N GLU A 70 8.10 -4.63 -8.13
CA GLU A 70 8.60 -3.37 -8.70
C GLU A 70 7.76 -2.16 -8.28
N TYR A 71 6.44 -2.33 -8.18
CA TYR A 71 5.55 -1.28 -7.71
C TYR A 71 5.87 -0.93 -6.25
N ILE A 72 5.93 -1.92 -5.36
CA ILE A 72 6.22 -1.71 -3.94
C ILE A 72 7.59 -1.07 -3.73
N VAL A 73 8.64 -1.51 -4.44
CA VAL A 73 9.96 -0.88 -4.35
C VAL A 73 9.89 0.59 -4.77
N SER A 74 9.18 0.89 -5.85
CA SER A 74 8.98 2.27 -6.30
C SER A 74 8.23 3.12 -5.26
N VAL A 75 7.16 2.59 -4.67
CA VAL A 75 6.42 3.29 -3.60
C VAL A 75 7.31 3.52 -2.37
N PHE A 76 8.13 2.54 -2.00
CA PHE A 76 9.11 2.74 -0.93
C PHE A 76 10.13 3.84 -1.27
N GLN A 77 10.70 3.85 -2.48
CA GLN A 77 11.61 4.92 -2.91
C GLN A 77 10.93 6.29 -2.84
N TYR A 78 9.68 6.38 -3.30
CA TYR A 78 8.86 7.58 -3.18
C TYR A 78 8.73 8.04 -1.72
N MET A 79 8.39 7.14 -0.80
CA MET A 79 8.32 7.44 0.64
C MET A 79 9.65 7.96 1.19
N ILE A 80 10.78 7.36 0.81
CA ILE A 80 12.10 7.82 1.26
C ILE A 80 12.41 9.23 0.75
N ILE A 81 12.10 9.51 -0.52
CA ILE A 81 12.27 10.85 -1.11
C ILE A 81 11.45 11.90 -0.36
N LEU A 82 10.24 11.55 0.08
CA LEU A 82 9.39 12.42 0.89
C LEU A 82 9.87 12.62 2.33
N GLY A 83 10.88 11.89 2.77
CA GLY A 83 11.47 12.00 4.12
C GLY A 83 10.93 10.99 5.13
N TYR A 84 10.22 9.95 4.69
CA TYR A 84 9.81 8.88 5.61
C TYR A 84 11.05 8.16 6.15
N LYS A 85 11.02 7.86 7.46
CA LYS A 85 12.09 7.11 8.12
C LYS A 85 12.04 5.64 7.66
N PRO A 86 13.13 5.07 7.11
CA PRO A 86 13.13 3.70 6.61
C PRO A 86 12.72 2.67 7.67
N GLN A 87 13.16 2.85 8.92
CA GLN A 87 12.81 1.97 10.04
C GLN A 87 11.31 1.93 10.36
N HIS A 88 10.54 2.95 9.92
CA HIS A 88 9.10 3.04 10.12
C HIS A 88 8.29 2.34 9.01
N ILE A 89 8.95 1.78 8.00
CA ILE A 89 8.32 1.12 6.86
C ILE A 89 8.65 -0.37 6.89
N SER A 90 7.60 -1.21 6.84
CA SER A 90 7.73 -2.65 6.63
C SER A 90 7.10 -3.06 5.31
N ILE A 91 7.69 -4.04 4.65
CA ILE A 91 7.10 -4.72 3.50
C ILE A 91 6.77 -6.15 3.93
N ILE A 92 5.53 -6.59 3.67
CA ILE A 92 5.08 -7.93 4.03
C ILE A 92 4.43 -8.65 2.85
N THR A 93 4.56 -9.97 2.80
CA THR A 93 4.02 -10.81 1.71
C THR A 93 3.72 -12.24 2.22
N PRO A 94 2.80 -13.01 1.61
CA PRO A 94 2.56 -14.39 2.04
C PRO A 94 3.69 -15.36 1.64
N PHE A 95 4.44 -15.06 0.58
CA PHE A 95 5.35 -16.03 -0.04
C PHE A 95 6.82 -15.64 0.12
N ASN A 96 7.67 -16.63 0.45
CA ASN A 96 9.11 -16.43 0.52
C ASN A 96 9.71 -16.07 -0.85
N GLY A 97 9.20 -16.64 -1.94
CA GLY A 97 9.62 -16.30 -3.31
C GLY A 97 9.50 -14.80 -3.57
N GLN A 98 8.34 -14.22 -3.24
CA GLN A 98 8.12 -12.78 -3.34
C GLN A 98 9.01 -11.96 -2.41
N LYS A 99 9.21 -12.41 -1.17
CA LYS A 99 10.14 -11.73 -0.24
C LYS A 99 11.55 -11.63 -0.83
N HIS A 100 12.07 -12.72 -1.38
CA HIS A 100 13.39 -12.76 -2.01
C HIS A 100 13.45 -11.84 -3.23
N LEU A 101 12.44 -11.89 -4.09
CA LEU A 101 12.34 -11.01 -5.25
C LEU A 101 12.37 -9.51 -4.86
N ILE A 102 11.59 -9.11 -3.86
CA ILE A 102 11.58 -7.73 -3.34
C ILE A 102 12.96 -7.33 -2.81
N VAL A 103 13.64 -8.23 -2.07
CA VAL A 103 15.00 -7.96 -1.54
C VAL A 103 15.99 -7.74 -2.68
N ASP A 104 15.93 -8.54 -3.73
CA ASP A 104 16.87 -8.43 -4.86
C ASP A 104 16.63 -7.16 -5.68
N ILE A 105 15.37 -6.80 -5.93
CA ILE A 105 15.02 -5.52 -6.58
C ILE A 105 15.47 -4.34 -5.72
N MET A 106 15.25 -4.38 -4.40
CA MET A 106 15.70 -3.33 -3.48
C MET A 106 17.22 -3.16 -3.48
N ARG A 107 18.01 -4.24 -3.52
CA ARG A 107 19.47 -4.14 -3.61
C ARG A 107 19.87 -3.38 -4.87
N LYS A 108 19.36 -3.78 -6.03
CA LYS A 108 19.67 -3.18 -7.31
C LYS A 108 19.18 -1.72 -7.43
N ARG A 109 17.99 -1.43 -6.92
CA ARG A 109 17.34 -0.12 -7.14
C ARG A 109 17.56 0.87 -6.01
N CYS A 110 17.87 0.42 -4.80
CA CYS A 110 18.08 1.28 -3.65
C CYS A 110 19.55 1.30 -3.23
N MET A 111 20.14 0.15 -2.92
CA MET A 111 21.50 0.11 -2.35
C MET A 111 22.56 0.62 -3.33
N ASP A 112 22.48 0.23 -4.62
CA ASP A 112 23.44 0.64 -5.65
C ASP A 112 23.46 2.16 -5.87
N ILE A 113 22.41 2.87 -5.46
CA ILE A 113 22.29 4.32 -5.57
C ILE A 113 22.30 5.04 -4.21
N GLY A 114 22.65 4.33 -3.12
CA GLY A 114 22.79 4.90 -1.78
C GLY A 114 21.48 5.13 -1.02
N LEU A 115 20.35 4.60 -1.49
CA LEU A 115 19.10 4.63 -0.72
C LEU A 115 19.09 3.53 0.35
N PRO A 116 18.46 3.79 1.52
CA PRO A 116 18.34 2.81 2.60
C PRO A 116 17.39 1.67 2.26
N MET A 117 17.50 0.57 2.99
CA MET A 117 16.52 -0.52 3.00
C MET A 117 15.36 -0.18 3.96
N PRO A 118 14.14 -0.72 3.74
CA PRO A 118 13.07 -0.65 4.72
C PRO A 118 13.48 -1.32 6.03
N GLY A 119 12.84 -0.96 7.13
CA GLY A 119 13.12 -1.54 8.44
C GLY A 119 12.99 -3.07 8.45
N GLN A 120 11.99 -3.59 7.72
CA GLN A 120 11.72 -5.03 7.65
C GLN A 120 11.13 -5.43 6.29
N ILE A 121 11.53 -6.60 5.79
CA ILE A 121 10.89 -7.31 4.67
C ILE A 121 10.61 -8.74 5.14
N LEU A 122 9.35 -9.05 5.41
CA LEU A 122 8.96 -10.27 6.13
C LEU A 122 7.86 -11.04 5.40
N THR A 123 7.77 -12.33 5.66
CA THR A 123 6.54 -13.07 5.35
C THR A 123 5.47 -12.80 6.40
N PHE A 124 4.21 -13.06 6.10
CA PHE A 124 3.11 -12.87 7.05
C PHE A 124 3.25 -13.69 8.34
N ASP A 125 3.86 -14.87 8.27
CA ASP A 125 4.17 -15.69 9.45
C ASP A 125 5.27 -15.06 10.30
N ALA A 126 6.35 -14.60 9.65
CA ALA A 126 7.46 -13.95 10.35
C ALA A 126 7.08 -12.59 10.95
N ALA A 127 6.07 -11.92 10.39
CA ALA A 127 5.56 -10.65 10.89
C ALA A 127 4.57 -10.79 12.07
N GLN A 128 4.22 -12.01 12.48
CA GLN A 128 3.19 -12.23 13.50
C GLN A 128 3.50 -11.52 14.83
N GLY A 129 2.56 -10.68 15.28
CA GLY A 129 2.71 -9.90 16.51
C GLY A 129 3.61 -8.66 16.36
N MET A 130 4.14 -8.41 15.17
CA MET A 130 4.92 -7.22 14.85
C MET A 130 4.02 -6.14 14.25
N GLN A 131 4.39 -4.88 14.48
CA GLN A 131 3.71 -3.73 13.91
C GLN A 131 4.73 -2.69 13.47
N ASN A 132 4.38 -1.93 12.43
CA ASN A 132 5.14 -0.77 12.01
C ASN A 132 4.23 0.42 11.69
N GLU A 133 4.81 1.61 11.52
CA GLU A 133 4.02 2.82 11.24
C GLU A 133 3.38 2.72 9.84
N PHE A 134 4.15 2.30 8.84
CA PHE A 134 3.69 2.12 7.47
C PHE A 134 3.98 0.70 6.99
N VAL A 135 2.99 0.09 6.33
CA VAL A 135 3.10 -1.28 5.82
C VAL A 135 2.69 -1.32 4.35
N LEU A 136 3.58 -1.86 3.52
CA LEU A 136 3.32 -2.20 2.12
C LEU A 136 3.11 -3.71 2.03
N VAL A 137 2.02 -4.15 1.40
CA VAL A 137 1.63 -5.56 1.35
C VAL A 137 1.61 -6.04 -0.11
N SER A 138 2.33 -7.10 -0.44
CA SER A 138 2.18 -7.80 -1.73
C SER A 138 1.34 -9.06 -1.52
N LEU A 139 0.24 -9.21 -2.26
CA LEU A 139 -0.63 -10.39 -2.20
C LEU A 139 -0.22 -11.49 -3.19
N VAL A 140 0.55 -11.15 -4.24
CA VAL A 140 1.18 -12.02 -5.24
C VAL A 140 0.21 -12.69 -6.20
N ARG A 141 -0.85 -13.32 -5.68
CA ARG A 141 -1.67 -14.27 -6.42
C ARG A 141 -2.57 -13.60 -7.45
N THR A 142 -2.58 -14.19 -8.64
CA THR A 142 -3.41 -13.82 -9.78
C THR A 142 -4.34 -14.96 -10.23
N ASN A 143 -3.98 -16.23 -9.96
CA ASN A 143 -4.82 -17.39 -10.28
C ASN A 143 -5.31 -18.10 -9.01
N GLY A 144 -6.36 -17.53 -8.42
CA GLY A 144 -6.99 -18.07 -7.22
C GLY A 144 -6.43 -17.50 -5.92
N VAL A 145 -7.18 -17.73 -4.85
CA VAL A 145 -6.79 -17.37 -3.49
C VAL A 145 -6.81 -18.65 -2.67
N ASP A 146 -5.63 -19.16 -2.35
CA ASP A 146 -5.46 -20.40 -1.60
C ASP A 146 -4.58 -20.18 -0.35
N GLY A 147 -4.37 -21.27 0.38
CA GLY A 147 -3.47 -21.32 1.53
C GLY A 147 -3.72 -20.20 2.53
N TYR A 148 -2.69 -19.42 2.80
CA TYR A 148 -2.70 -18.37 3.82
C TYR A 148 -3.75 -17.29 3.56
N LEU A 149 -3.94 -16.89 2.30
CA LEU A 149 -4.85 -15.80 1.93
C LEU A 149 -6.32 -16.19 1.99
N ALA A 150 -6.65 -17.49 1.95
CA ALA A 150 -8.03 -17.96 2.03
C ALA A 150 -8.63 -17.80 3.45
N ASP A 151 -7.80 -17.82 4.50
CA ASP A 151 -8.27 -17.70 5.89
C ASP A 151 -8.57 -16.25 6.26
N SER A 152 -9.83 -15.95 6.60
CA SER A 152 -10.26 -14.60 7.01
C SER A 152 -9.54 -14.07 8.25
N ARG A 153 -9.07 -14.95 9.15
CA ARG A 153 -8.29 -14.55 10.34
C ARG A 153 -6.94 -13.98 9.95
N ASN A 154 -6.36 -14.48 8.87
CA ASN A 154 -5.09 -14.01 8.35
C ASN A 154 -5.22 -12.64 7.69
N VAL A 155 -6.36 -12.35 7.05
CA VAL A 155 -6.65 -11.00 6.53
C VAL A 155 -6.66 -9.98 7.66
N ASN A 156 -7.34 -10.28 8.77
CA ASN A 156 -7.35 -9.40 9.94
C ASN A 156 -5.95 -9.18 10.52
N ARG A 157 -5.14 -10.24 10.58
CA ARG A 157 -3.74 -10.16 10.99
C ARG A 157 -3.00 -9.18 10.09
N ILE A 158 -2.96 -9.39 8.77
CA ILE A 158 -2.25 -8.55 7.79
C ILE A 158 -2.61 -7.08 8.00
N MET A 159 -3.91 -6.78 8.03
CA MET A 159 -4.38 -5.40 8.16
C MET A 159 -3.86 -4.76 9.47
N SER A 160 -3.87 -5.49 10.58
CA SER A 160 -3.45 -4.99 11.90
C SER A 160 -1.95 -4.71 12.09
N HIS A 161 -1.12 -4.94 11.06
CA HIS A 161 0.33 -4.65 11.14
C HIS A 161 0.64 -3.15 11.01
N ALA A 162 -0.24 -2.37 10.37
CA ALA A 162 -0.04 -0.94 10.15
C ALA A 162 -0.63 -0.08 11.27
N ARG A 163 0.11 0.95 11.70
CA ARG A 163 -0.36 1.94 12.67
C ARG A 163 -0.81 3.26 12.06
N ARG A 164 -0.24 3.68 10.93
CA ARG A 164 -0.49 4.97 10.27
C ARG A 164 -0.85 4.86 8.80
N GLY A 165 -0.21 3.95 8.06
CA GLY A 165 -0.52 3.76 6.65
C GLY A 165 -0.41 2.32 6.17
N LEU A 166 -1.36 1.93 5.31
CA LEU A 166 -1.47 0.56 4.80
C LEU A 166 -1.79 0.55 3.31
N TYR A 167 -0.87 0.05 2.49
CA TYR A 167 -1.05 -0.04 1.05
C TYR A 167 -0.91 -1.48 0.60
N VAL A 168 -1.97 -2.03 0.01
CA VAL A 168 -2.09 -3.45 -0.34
C VAL A 168 -2.11 -3.60 -1.85
N PHE A 169 -1.12 -4.29 -2.41
CA PHE A 169 -0.93 -4.50 -3.83
C PHE A 169 -1.36 -5.92 -4.21
N GLY A 170 -2.16 -6.06 -5.26
CA GLY A 170 -2.66 -7.35 -5.73
C GLY A 170 -3.50 -7.24 -6.99
N CYS A 171 -3.83 -8.37 -7.62
CA CYS A 171 -4.73 -8.40 -8.78
C CYS A 171 -6.19 -8.32 -8.32
N LYS A 172 -6.88 -7.19 -8.58
CA LYS A 172 -8.27 -7.01 -8.13
C LYS A 172 -9.19 -8.10 -8.64
N ASP A 173 -8.97 -8.55 -9.88
CA ASP A 173 -9.83 -9.52 -10.54
C ASP A 173 -9.77 -10.86 -9.82
N ASN A 174 -8.60 -11.25 -9.31
CA ASN A 174 -8.43 -12.46 -8.50
C ASN A 174 -9.25 -12.40 -7.20
N PHE A 175 -9.28 -11.25 -6.53
CA PHE A 175 -9.95 -11.07 -5.24
C PHE A 175 -11.44 -10.68 -5.33
N LEU A 176 -11.88 -10.14 -6.47
CA LEU A 176 -13.27 -9.71 -6.70
C LEU A 176 -14.12 -10.76 -7.41
N LYS A 177 -13.55 -11.51 -8.37
CA LYS A 177 -14.31 -12.52 -9.13
C LYS A 177 -14.50 -13.81 -8.33
N ASN A 178 -13.55 -14.13 -7.46
CA ASN A 178 -13.56 -15.40 -6.74
C ASN A 178 -14.11 -15.27 -5.32
N SER A 179 -15.10 -16.10 -4.98
CA SER A 179 -15.79 -16.15 -3.68
C SER A 179 -14.95 -16.72 -2.52
N TYR A 180 -13.63 -16.88 -2.67
CA TYR A 180 -12.78 -17.60 -1.69
C TYR A 180 -12.82 -16.98 -0.29
N SER A 181 -12.99 -15.66 -0.20
CA SER A 181 -13.07 -14.98 1.09
C SER A 181 -13.91 -13.71 0.99
N LYS A 182 -15.10 -13.74 1.62
CA LYS A 182 -16.01 -12.57 1.69
C LYS A 182 -15.30 -11.32 2.22
N ILE A 183 -14.29 -11.49 3.07
CA ILE A 183 -13.52 -10.38 3.63
C ILE A 183 -12.64 -9.69 2.59
N TRP A 184 -11.98 -10.43 1.68
CA TRP A 184 -11.21 -9.82 0.61
C TRP A 184 -12.11 -9.03 -0.33
N THR A 185 -13.18 -9.64 -0.83
CA THR A 185 -14.12 -8.95 -1.73
C THR A 185 -14.65 -7.66 -1.10
N GLN A 186 -15.00 -7.69 0.19
CA GLN A 186 -15.46 -6.49 0.89
C GLN A 186 -14.36 -5.44 1.03
N LEU A 187 -13.16 -5.85 1.42
CA LEU A 187 -12.00 -4.98 1.59
C LEU A 187 -11.64 -4.25 0.28
N TRP A 188 -11.57 -4.98 -0.83
CA TRP A 188 -11.33 -4.42 -2.16
C TRP A 188 -12.45 -3.45 -2.60
N LYS A 189 -13.72 -3.80 -2.32
CA LYS A 189 -14.87 -2.91 -2.59
C LYS A 189 -14.91 -1.66 -1.71
N SER A 190 -14.35 -1.73 -0.50
CA SER A 190 -14.29 -0.60 0.44
C SER A 190 -13.08 0.32 0.22
N SER A 191 -12.13 -0.04 -0.65
CA SER A 191 -10.97 0.80 -0.96
C SER A 191 -11.41 2.15 -1.55
N PRO A 192 -10.84 3.29 -1.12
CA PRO A 192 -11.19 4.62 -1.67
C PRO A 192 -10.98 4.75 -3.18
N GLY A 193 -10.07 3.95 -3.73
CA GLY A 193 -9.78 3.78 -5.15
C GLY A 193 -8.94 2.52 -5.34
N LEU A 194 -8.84 2.03 -6.58
CA LEU A 194 -8.03 0.85 -6.91
C LEU A 194 -6.71 1.17 -7.63
N LYS A 195 -6.45 2.45 -7.90
CA LYS A 195 -5.17 2.93 -8.43
C LYS A 195 -4.55 3.81 -7.37
N LEU A 196 -3.25 3.73 -7.16
CA LEU A 196 -2.60 4.48 -6.09
C LEU A 196 -2.79 5.99 -6.31
N ASP A 197 -3.40 6.66 -5.34
CA ASP A 197 -3.68 8.09 -5.41
C ASP A 197 -2.64 8.87 -4.61
N LEU A 198 -1.78 9.60 -5.32
CA LEU A 198 -0.70 10.39 -4.75
C LEU A 198 -1.08 11.88 -4.66
N CYS A 199 -0.45 12.59 -3.73
CA CYS A 199 -0.55 14.04 -3.58
C CYS A 199 0.83 14.67 -3.70
N PHE A 200 1.18 15.18 -4.88
CA PHE A 200 2.51 15.73 -5.15
C PHE A 200 2.80 17.03 -4.40
N GLY A 201 4.07 17.30 -4.14
CA GLY A 201 4.55 18.51 -3.46
C GLY A 201 4.35 18.52 -1.94
N GLU A 202 3.79 17.46 -1.35
CA GLU A 202 3.81 17.27 0.09
C GLU A 202 5.15 16.64 0.49
N GLN A 203 5.78 17.11 1.56
CA GLN A 203 7.02 16.54 2.10
C GLN A 203 6.96 16.53 3.63
N LEU A 204 7.57 15.51 4.24
CA LEU A 204 7.90 15.54 5.65
C LEU A 204 9.11 16.50 5.79
N TRP A 205 8.90 17.73 6.28
CA TRP A 205 10.01 18.60 6.69
C TRP A 205 10.97 17.85 7.65
N ARG A 206 12.21 18.29 7.78
CA ARG A 206 13.22 17.51 8.53
C ARG A 206 13.17 17.65 10.06
N ASN A 207 12.44 18.63 10.64
CA ASN A 207 12.55 18.93 12.08
C ASN A 207 11.31 19.60 12.72
N ASP A 208 10.26 18.86 13.08
CA ASP A 208 9.34 19.31 14.17
C ASP A 208 8.48 18.15 14.72
N PRO A 209 8.15 18.20 16.03
CA PRO A 209 7.60 17.08 16.77
C PRO A 209 6.09 16.83 16.57
N LYS A 210 5.38 17.59 15.71
CA LYS A 210 3.91 17.56 15.58
C LYS A 210 3.39 17.36 14.16
N PHE A 211 4.13 16.72 13.26
CA PHE A 211 3.75 16.49 11.86
C PHE A 211 2.32 15.96 11.68
N VAL A 212 1.37 16.87 11.48
CA VAL A 212 0.61 17.17 10.26
C VAL A 212 -0.48 18.15 10.72
N HIS A 213 -0.28 19.45 10.54
CA HIS A 213 -1.45 20.33 10.46
C HIS A 213 -2.01 20.16 9.05
N ARG A 214 -3.15 19.47 8.98
CA ARG A 214 -4.03 19.38 7.80
C ARG A 214 -4.01 20.72 7.07
N ARG A 215 -3.49 20.75 5.84
CA ARG A 215 -4.02 21.69 4.86
C ARG A 215 -5.20 20.96 4.25
N VAL A 216 -6.43 21.40 4.55
CA VAL A 216 -7.61 20.95 3.81
C VAL A 216 -7.28 21.22 2.35
N LEU A 217 -7.28 20.19 1.49
CA LEU A 217 -7.02 20.35 0.05
C LEU A 217 -7.92 21.48 -0.44
N SER A 218 -7.31 22.60 -0.79
CA SER A 218 -8.02 23.72 -1.37
C SER A 218 -8.45 23.31 -2.79
N PRO A 219 -9.44 23.98 -3.38
CA PRO A 219 -9.80 23.74 -4.79
C PRO A 219 -8.61 23.87 -5.78
N HIS A 220 -7.52 24.54 -5.38
CA HIS A 220 -6.28 24.70 -6.14
C HIS A 220 -5.29 23.53 -5.97
N ASP A 221 -5.50 22.65 -4.98
CA ASP A 221 -4.65 21.46 -4.78
C ASP A 221 -5.05 20.28 -5.69
N LYS A 222 -6.10 20.41 -6.52
CA LYS A 222 -6.50 19.38 -7.51
C LYS A 222 -5.38 19.05 -8.48
N ASP A 223 -4.58 20.03 -8.87
CA ASP A 223 -3.47 19.88 -9.82
C ASP A 223 -2.30 19.07 -9.24
N ARG A 224 -2.36 18.75 -7.95
CA ARG A 224 -1.35 17.97 -7.22
C ARG A 224 -1.75 16.50 -7.06
N LEU A 225 -3.00 16.17 -7.37
CA LEU A 225 -3.48 14.80 -7.30
C LEU A 225 -2.98 14.02 -8.52
N HIS A 226 -2.31 12.90 -8.28
CA HIS A 226 -1.83 12.02 -9.35
C HIS A 226 -2.33 10.62 -9.11
N ASN A 227 -3.14 10.12 -10.05
CA ASN A 227 -3.64 8.76 -10.06
C ASN A 227 -2.66 7.88 -10.84
N VAL A 228 -1.91 7.04 -10.13
CA VAL A 228 -0.87 6.20 -10.76
C VAL A 228 -1.53 5.12 -11.60
N SER A 229 -1.28 5.16 -12.90
CA SER A 229 -2.01 4.39 -13.89
C SER A 229 -1.49 2.96 -14.07
N SER A 230 -0.22 2.71 -13.77
CA SER A 230 0.46 1.42 -13.96
C SER A 230 1.75 1.33 -13.14
N VAL A 231 2.37 0.14 -13.12
CA VAL A 231 3.73 -0.06 -12.56
C VAL A 231 4.74 0.87 -13.25
N ASN A 232 4.69 0.98 -14.59
CA ASN A 232 5.58 1.84 -15.38
C ASN A 232 5.42 3.33 -15.06
N ASP A 233 4.19 3.76 -14.75
CA ASP A 233 3.92 5.13 -14.31
C ASP A 233 4.60 5.40 -12.95
N MET A 234 4.44 4.48 -11.98
CA MET A 234 5.13 4.58 -10.68
C MET A 234 6.66 4.58 -10.81
N LEU A 235 7.20 3.73 -11.69
CA LEU A 235 8.62 3.69 -12.02
C LEU A 235 9.08 5.05 -12.56
N SER A 236 8.36 5.61 -13.53
CA SER A 236 8.67 6.89 -14.14
C SER A 236 8.63 8.04 -13.14
N ILE A 237 7.62 8.07 -12.26
CA ILE A 237 7.51 9.07 -11.18
C ILE A 237 8.74 9.01 -10.27
N THR A 238 9.13 7.81 -9.84
CA THR A 238 10.25 7.66 -8.90
C THR A 238 11.60 7.95 -9.54
N GLU A 239 11.81 7.56 -10.80
CA GLU A 239 13.01 7.90 -11.55
C GLU A 239 13.18 9.41 -11.72
N VAL A 240 12.11 10.12 -12.07
CA VAL A 240 12.13 11.59 -12.20
C VAL A 240 12.45 12.22 -10.84
N LEU A 241 11.79 11.80 -9.77
CA LEU A 241 12.04 12.35 -8.43
C LEU A 241 13.45 12.07 -7.94
N LEU A 242 14.01 10.88 -8.18
CA LEU A 242 15.38 10.54 -7.81
C LEU A 242 16.41 11.40 -8.54
N ARG A 243 16.15 11.78 -9.80
CA ARG A 243 17.01 12.71 -10.55
C ARG A 243 16.96 14.13 -9.99
N LEU A 244 15.83 14.55 -9.41
CA LEU A 244 15.68 15.90 -8.85
C LEU A 244 16.31 16.05 -7.46
N VAL A 245 16.58 14.95 -6.75
CA VAL A 245 17.14 14.96 -5.38
C VAL A 245 18.66 14.71 -5.36
N ARG A 246 19.25 14.36 -6.51
CA ARG A 246 20.70 14.26 -6.72
C ARG A 246 21.27 15.62 -7.11
#